data_AF-A0A8U0N291-F1
#
_entry.id   AF-A0A8U0N291-F1
#
_cell.length_a   1.000
_cell.length_b   1.000
_cell.length_c   1.000
_cell.angle_alpha   90.00
_cell.angle_beta   90.00
_cell.angle_gamma   90.00
#
_symmetry.space_group_name_H-M   'P 1'
#
loop_
_entity.id
_entity.type
_entity.pdbx_description
1 polymer ?
#
loop_
_entity_poly.entity_id
_entity_poly.type
_entity_poly.pdbx_seq_one_letter_code
_entity_poly.pdbx_strand_id
1 'polypeptide(L)'
;MGLGCCSMSTCSSKMVSSPTVITRMQAIMQKEMVREFLAEFMSTYVMMVFGLGSVAHMVLGGKLGSFLGVNLGFGFGVTMGVHMAGNISGAHMNAALTFTNCALGRMSWKKFPVYILGQFLGSFLAAATIYCLFYTAIIEFSGGRLTVTGPKATASIFATYLPDHSTLWRGFLDEVLVTGLLQLCLFAITDKENNPALQGTQALVIGILVVVIGISLGMNTGYAMNPSRDLPPRFFTYIAGWGIQVFRARDWWWVPVVAPFLGAYLGGIIYLVFIGSTITRRPHILEDSMMSEDRRIPVLPKTMPNPATTSPLTPVSVSPTVRTVAPLSDPILLEQF
;
A
#
# COMPACT_ATOMS: atom_id res chain seq x y z
N MET A 1 -33.28 -43.37 58.18
CA MET A 1 -32.55 -42.09 58.25
C MET A 1 -31.47 -42.12 57.19
N GLY A 2 -31.64 -41.40 56.08
CA GLY A 2 -30.65 -41.29 55.02
C GLY A 2 -30.64 -39.86 54.51
N LEU A 3 -29.53 -39.16 54.74
CA LEU A 3 -29.34 -37.73 54.47
C LEU A 3 -29.37 -37.45 52.96
N GLY A 4 -30.17 -36.46 52.56
CA GLY A 4 -30.13 -35.86 51.22
C GLY A 4 -28.96 -34.89 51.11
N CYS A 5 -28.11 -35.08 50.10
CA CYS A 5 -27.03 -34.17 49.76
C CYS A 5 -27.44 -33.36 48.52
N CYS A 6 -27.63 -32.05 48.69
CA CYS A 6 -27.82 -31.09 47.60
C CYS A 6 -26.53 -30.95 46.79
N SER A 7 -26.60 -31.14 45.47
CA SER A 7 -25.56 -30.66 44.55
C SER A 7 -26.14 -29.50 43.75
N MET A 8 -25.60 -28.29 44.00
CA MET A 8 -25.86 -27.10 43.20
C MET A 8 -25.15 -27.24 41.85
N SER A 9 -25.91 -27.34 40.76
CA SER A 9 -25.37 -27.20 39.42
C SER A 9 -25.14 -25.71 39.12
N THR A 10 -23.87 -25.30 39.03
CA THR A 10 -23.49 -23.99 38.50
C THR A 10 -23.81 -23.92 37.00
N CYS A 11 -24.79 -23.08 36.63
CA CYS A 11 -25.08 -22.75 35.24
C CYS A 11 -24.03 -21.75 34.73
N SER A 12 -22.98 -22.24 34.05
CA SER A 12 -22.05 -21.39 33.31
C SER A 12 -22.68 -21.02 31.97
N SER A 13 -23.23 -19.81 31.88
CA SER A 13 -23.75 -19.26 30.63
C SER A 13 -22.59 -18.92 29.68
N LYS A 14 -22.16 -19.90 28.87
CA LYS A 14 -21.38 -19.60 27.67
C LYS A 14 -22.32 -18.92 26.68
N MET A 15 -22.11 -17.62 26.47
CA MET A 15 -22.76 -16.84 25.43
C MET A 15 -22.23 -17.33 24.08
N VAL A 16 -22.84 -18.39 23.54
CA VAL A 16 -22.53 -18.91 22.21
C VAL A 16 -23.22 -18.01 21.19
N SER A 17 -22.46 -17.18 20.48
CA SER A 17 -22.97 -16.44 19.33
C SER A 17 -23.42 -17.42 18.25
N SER A 18 -24.64 -17.23 17.74
CA SER A 18 -25.26 -18.18 16.82
C SER A 18 -24.47 -18.28 15.49
N PRO A 19 -24.13 -19.49 15.00
CA PRO A 19 -23.22 -19.71 13.86
C PRO A 19 -23.63 -18.96 12.59
N THR A 20 -24.91 -18.62 12.42
CA THR A 20 -25.44 -17.88 11.26
C THR A 20 -24.96 -16.42 11.17
N VAL A 21 -24.69 -15.77 12.31
CA VAL A 21 -24.22 -14.36 12.32
C VAL A 21 -22.77 -14.29 11.87
N ILE A 22 -21.92 -15.18 12.38
CA ILE A 22 -20.49 -15.25 12.03
C ILE A 22 -20.33 -15.52 10.53
N THR A 23 -21.08 -16.48 9.97
CA THR A 23 -21.03 -16.79 8.53
C THR A 23 -21.48 -15.60 7.66
N ARG A 24 -22.50 -14.84 8.10
CA ARG A 24 -22.94 -13.63 7.39
C ARG A 24 -21.90 -12.50 7.44
N MET A 25 -21.27 -12.29 8.59
CA MET A 25 -20.18 -11.32 8.71
C MET A 25 -18.99 -11.72 7.84
N GLN A 26 -18.62 -13.00 7.83
CA GLN A 26 -17.59 -13.53 6.91
C GLN A 26 -17.95 -13.24 5.45
N ALA A 27 -19.18 -13.52 5.02
CA ALA A 27 -19.61 -13.26 3.64
C ALA A 27 -19.54 -11.77 3.25
N ILE A 28 -19.87 -10.85 4.17
CA ILE A 28 -19.73 -9.40 3.93
C ILE A 28 -18.26 -9.00 3.86
N MET A 29 -17.43 -9.51 4.76
CA MET A 29 -15.99 -9.24 4.79
C MET A 29 -15.26 -9.79 3.56
N GLN A 30 -15.80 -10.82 2.91
CA GLN A 30 -15.23 -11.36 1.68
C GLN A 30 -15.58 -10.54 0.42
N LYS A 31 -16.49 -9.57 0.51
CA LYS A 31 -16.78 -8.66 -0.61
C LYS A 31 -15.52 -7.85 -0.94
N GLU A 32 -15.17 -7.82 -2.23
CA GLU A 32 -13.96 -7.18 -2.75
C GLU A 32 -13.77 -5.75 -2.21
N MET A 33 -14.77 -4.88 -2.35
CA MET A 33 -14.69 -3.50 -1.88
C MET A 33 -14.49 -3.38 -0.35
N VAL A 34 -15.03 -4.31 0.44
CA VAL A 34 -14.82 -4.31 1.90
C VAL A 34 -13.39 -4.73 2.23
N ARG A 35 -12.86 -5.74 1.53
CA ARG A 35 -11.46 -6.17 1.67
C ARG A 35 -10.50 -5.05 1.30
N GLU A 36 -10.74 -4.38 0.19
CA GLU A 36 -9.93 -3.25 -0.28
C GLU A 36 -10.00 -2.07 0.69
N PHE A 37 -11.20 -1.73 1.20
CA PHE A 37 -11.37 -0.72 2.23
C PHE A 37 -10.53 -1.01 3.48
N LEU A 38 -10.63 -2.23 4.02
CA LEU A 38 -9.90 -2.63 5.22
C LEU A 38 -8.38 -2.69 4.97
N ALA A 39 -7.97 -3.11 3.78
CA ALA A 39 -6.57 -3.14 3.38
C ALA A 39 -6.00 -1.72 3.29
N GLU A 40 -6.67 -0.80 2.60
CA GLU A 40 -6.28 0.62 2.52
C GLU A 40 -6.30 1.32 3.87
N PHE A 41 -7.27 1.00 4.72
CA PHE A 41 -7.31 1.49 6.10
C PHE A 41 -6.07 1.07 6.88
N MET A 42 -5.76 -0.23 6.91
CA MET A 42 -4.65 -0.75 7.72
C MET A 42 -3.28 -0.34 7.16
N SER A 43 -3.10 -0.37 5.84
CA SER A 43 -1.84 0.04 5.22
C SER A 43 -1.56 1.53 5.43
N THR A 44 -2.57 2.39 5.26
CA THR A 44 -2.44 3.82 5.54
C THR A 44 -2.20 4.08 7.03
N TYR A 45 -2.92 3.37 7.92
CA TYR A 45 -2.71 3.47 9.36
C TYR A 45 -1.25 3.16 9.73
N VAL A 46 -0.70 2.05 9.24
CA VAL A 46 0.68 1.65 9.56
C VAL A 46 1.70 2.62 8.98
N MET A 47 1.54 3.04 7.72
CA MET A 47 2.38 4.08 7.12
C MET A 47 2.38 5.35 7.97
N MET A 48 1.21 5.80 8.42
CA MET A 48 1.06 7.03 9.19
C MET A 48 1.58 6.90 10.64
N VAL A 49 1.41 5.76 11.30
CA VAL A 49 2.00 5.55 12.65
C VAL A 49 3.52 5.67 12.58
N PHE A 50 4.17 5.02 11.61
CA PHE A 50 5.62 5.12 11.46
C PHE A 50 6.08 6.52 11.03
N GLY A 51 5.40 7.13 10.07
CA GLY A 51 5.72 8.48 9.58
C GLY A 51 5.50 9.57 10.63
N LEU A 52 4.31 9.66 11.22
CA LEU A 52 4.02 10.67 12.26
C LEU A 52 4.86 10.43 13.52
N GLY A 53 5.10 9.17 13.89
CA GLY A 53 5.96 8.81 15.01
C GLY A 53 7.41 9.27 14.83
N SER A 54 7.96 9.21 13.62
CA SER A 54 9.31 9.70 13.33
C SER A 54 9.38 11.24 13.36
N VAL A 55 8.33 11.94 12.92
CA VAL A 55 8.24 13.40 13.08
C VAL A 55 8.15 13.78 14.56
N ALA A 56 7.35 13.04 15.36
CA ALA A 56 7.28 13.25 16.80
C ALA A 56 8.66 13.09 17.47
N HIS A 57 9.45 12.08 17.06
CA HIS A 57 10.83 11.94 17.52
C HIS A 57 11.71 13.14 17.15
N MET A 58 11.59 13.65 15.92
CA MET A 58 12.36 14.82 15.48
C MET A 58 11.98 16.09 16.25
N VAL A 59 10.68 16.32 16.49
CA VAL A 59 10.19 17.54 17.14
C VAL A 59 10.41 17.49 18.66
N LEU A 60 10.12 16.36 19.29
CA LEU A 60 10.06 16.25 20.75
C LEU A 60 11.31 15.60 21.36
N GLY A 61 12.01 14.74 20.62
CA GLY A 61 13.07 13.88 21.13
C GLY A 61 14.44 14.53 21.25
N GLY A 62 14.59 15.81 20.88
CA GLY A 62 15.86 16.53 20.91
C GLY A 62 16.93 15.84 20.05
N LYS A 63 17.90 15.18 20.68
CA LYS A 63 18.99 14.45 19.99
C LYS A 63 18.56 13.08 19.43
N LEU A 64 17.38 12.57 19.80
CA LEU A 64 16.88 11.26 19.39
C LEU A 64 16.26 11.25 17.99
N GLY A 65 15.93 12.41 17.43
CA GLY A 65 15.29 12.53 16.12
C GLY A 65 16.06 13.43 15.18
N SER A 66 15.89 13.20 13.88
CA SER A 66 16.52 13.99 12.81
C SER A 66 15.64 13.96 11.57
N PHE A 67 15.88 14.90 10.64
CA PHE A 67 15.16 14.93 9.37
C PHE A 67 15.37 13.64 8.55
N LEU A 68 16.58 13.06 8.60
CA LEU A 68 16.84 11.75 7.99
C LEU A 68 15.99 10.64 8.62
N GLY A 69 15.83 10.66 9.94
CA GLY A 69 14.94 9.73 10.65
C GLY A 69 13.49 9.85 10.20
N VAL A 70 13.02 11.06 9.87
CA VAL A 70 11.69 11.26 9.30
C VAL A 70 11.58 10.61 7.92
N ASN A 71 12.56 10.84 7.05
CA ASN A 71 12.59 10.28 5.70
C ASN A 71 12.62 8.74 5.71
N LEU A 72 13.45 8.14 6.56
CA LEU A 72 13.50 6.69 6.77
C LEU A 72 12.19 6.14 7.35
N GLY A 73 11.62 6.83 8.34
CA GLY A 73 10.37 6.42 8.98
C GLY A 73 9.17 6.42 8.03
N PHE A 74 9.01 7.47 7.23
CA PHE A 74 7.96 7.51 6.19
C PHE A 74 8.22 6.49 5.10
N GLY A 75 9.44 6.40 4.56
CA GLY A 75 9.75 5.48 3.48
C GLY A 75 9.55 4.01 3.84
N PHE A 76 10.11 3.56 4.96
CA PHE A 76 9.89 2.18 5.41
C PHE A 76 8.49 1.95 5.99
N GLY A 77 7.82 2.99 6.49
CA GLY A 77 6.39 2.93 6.80
C GLY A 77 5.55 2.61 5.56
N VAL A 78 5.85 3.23 4.41
CA VAL A 78 5.25 2.90 3.11
C VAL A 78 5.57 1.46 2.72
N THR A 79 6.82 0.99 2.86
CA THR A 79 7.18 -0.42 2.60
C THR A 79 6.31 -1.39 3.40
N MET A 80 6.11 -1.15 4.70
CA MET A 80 5.25 -2.00 5.52
C MET A 80 3.80 -1.94 5.06
N GLY A 81 3.28 -0.76 4.72
CA GLY A 81 1.93 -0.62 4.17
C GLY A 81 1.73 -1.37 2.84
N VAL A 82 2.73 -1.37 1.95
CA VAL A 82 2.71 -2.19 0.73
C VAL A 82 2.66 -3.69 1.05
N HIS A 83 3.44 -4.16 2.02
CA HIS A 83 3.37 -5.57 2.45
C HIS A 83 1.99 -5.95 3.03
N MET A 84 1.30 -5.02 3.70
CA MET A 84 -0.02 -5.29 4.27
C MET A 84 -1.13 -5.42 3.24
N ALA A 85 -1.12 -4.56 2.22
CA ALA A 85 -2.28 -4.38 1.32
C ALA A 85 -1.99 -4.64 -0.16
N GLY A 86 -0.74 -4.87 -0.55
CA GLY A 86 -0.31 -4.92 -1.96
C GLY A 86 -1.08 -5.95 -2.78
N ASN A 87 -1.28 -7.15 -2.25
CA ASN A 87 -2.02 -8.23 -2.92
C ASN A 87 -3.55 -8.17 -2.71
N ILE A 88 -4.07 -7.16 -2.01
CA ILE A 88 -5.50 -7.02 -1.73
C ILE A 88 -6.06 -5.81 -2.48
N SER A 89 -5.50 -4.62 -2.26
CA SER A 89 -5.97 -3.36 -2.83
C SER A 89 -4.97 -2.74 -3.82
N GLY A 90 -3.75 -3.26 -3.90
CA GLY A 90 -2.61 -2.58 -4.54
C GLY A 90 -1.86 -1.63 -3.61
N ALA A 91 -2.29 -1.49 -2.35
CA ALA A 91 -1.71 -0.61 -1.34
C ALA A 91 -1.48 0.82 -1.84
N HIS A 92 -2.54 1.49 -2.29
CA HIS A 92 -2.41 2.86 -2.78
C HIS A 92 -1.99 3.81 -1.66
N MET A 93 -2.64 3.71 -0.49
CA MET A 93 -2.40 4.53 0.71
C MET A 93 -2.47 6.05 0.49
N ASN A 94 -2.86 6.47 -0.72
CA ASN A 94 -2.72 7.81 -1.23
C ASN A 94 -3.86 8.13 -2.19
N ALA A 95 -4.60 9.19 -1.86
CA ALA A 95 -5.75 9.63 -2.65
C ALA A 95 -5.35 10.02 -4.08
N ALA A 96 -4.20 10.67 -4.25
CA ALA A 96 -3.71 11.11 -5.56
C ALA A 96 -3.31 9.94 -6.47
N LEU A 97 -2.68 8.91 -5.91
CA LEU A 97 -2.35 7.68 -6.66
C LEU A 97 -3.63 6.89 -7.01
N THR A 98 -4.59 6.85 -6.08
CA THR A 98 -5.91 6.22 -6.28
C THR A 98 -6.65 6.91 -7.44
N PHE A 99 -6.71 8.24 -7.43
CA PHE A 99 -7.28 9.04 -8.50
C PHE A 99 -6.58 8.81 -9.83
N THR A 100 -5.24 8.84 -9.85
CA THR A 100 -4.47 8.69 -11.09
C THR A 100 -4.69 7.31 -11.72
N ASN A 101 -4.75 6.24 -10.91
CA ASN A 101 -5.10 4.92 -11.42
C ASN A 101 -6.52 4.87 -11.99
N CYS A 102 -7.48 5.59 -11.42
CA CYS A 102 -8.82 5.71 -12.03
C CYS A 102 -8.81 6.52 -13.33
N ALA A 103 -8.15 7.68 -13.34
CA ALA A 103 -8.10 8.58 -14.49
C ALA A 103 -7.39 7.95 -15.69
N LEU A 104 -6.37 7.11 -15.45
CA LEU A 104 -5.64 6.38 -16.48
C LEU A 104 -6.24 5.00 -16.81
N GLY A 105 -7.46 4.71 -16.34
CA GLY A 105 -8.20 3.48 -16.68
C GLY A 105 -7.67 2.19 -16.06
N ARG A 106 -6.81 2.30 -15.03
CA ARG A 106 -6.22 1.15 -14.30
C ARG A 106 -7.09 0.66 -13.14
N MET A 107 -8.07 1.46 -12.71
CA MET A 107 -9.00 1.12 -11.64
C MET A 107 -10.40 1.70 -11.89
N SER A 108 -11.45 0.97 -11.52
CA SER A 108 -12.83 1.46 -11.61
C SER A 108 -13.09 2.65 -10.68
N TRP A 109 -13.72 3.71 -11.20
CA TRP A 109 -14.17 4.87 -10.42
C TRP A 109 -15.11 4.52 -9.26
N LYS A 110 -15.81 3.38 -9.31
CA LYS A 110 -16.66 2.90 -8.20
C LYS A 110 -15.86 2.61 -6.92
N LYS A 111 -14.58 2.23 -7.07
CA LYS A 111 -13.68 1.92 -5.95
C LYS A 111 -13.07 3.18 -5.33
N PHE A 112 -12.97 4.27 -6.09
CA PHE A 112 -12.36 5.52 -5.64
C PHE A 112 -12.87 5.99 -4.25
N PRO A 113 -14.19 6.22 -4.03
CA PRO A 113 -14.67 6.69 -2.72
C PRO A 113 -14.41 5.69 -1.58
N VAL A 114 -14.39 4.39 -1.87
CA VAL A 114 -14.10 3.34 -0.88
C VAL A 114 -12.65 3.43 -0.42
N TYR A 115 -11.72 3.58 -1.36
CA TYR A 115 -10.29 3.74 -1.07
C TYR A 115 -10.03 5.02 -0.27
N ILE A 116 -10.58 6.16 -0.72
CA ILE A 116 -10.39 7.44 -0.02
C ILE A 116 -10.91 7.35 1.41
N LEU A 117 -12.09 6.76 1.63
CA LEU A 117 -12.66 6.61 2.97
C LEU A 117 -11.76 5.74 3.86
N GLY A 118 -11.26 4.61 3.35
CA GLY A 118 -10.36 3.72 4.09
C GLY A 118 -9.07 4.44 4.48
N GLN A 119 -8.42 5.08 3.52
CA GLN A 119 -7.18 5.84 3.74
C GLN A 119 -7.37 6.98 4.74
N PHE A 120 -8.44 7.76 4.60
CA PHE A 120 -8.71 8.91 5.46
C PHE A 120 -8.96 8.48 6.91
N LEU A 121 -9.77 7.44 7.11
CA LEU A 121 -10.04 6.91 8.45
C LEU A 121 -8.80 6.27 9.07
N GLY A 122 -8.01 5.53 8.29
CA GLY A 122 -6.75 4.94 8.75
C GLY A 122 -5.75 6.00 9.20
N SER A 123 -5.58 7.05 8.39
CA SER A 123 -4.69 8.17 8.69
C SER A 123 -5.16 9.02 9.89
N PHE A 124 -6.46 9.30 9.99
CA PHE A 124 -7.04 10.02 11.14
C PHE A 124 -6.81 9.25 12.45
N LEU A 125 -7.06 7.94 12.45
CA LEU A 125 -6.85 7.11 13.65
C LEU A 125 -5.37 6.93 13.97
N ALA A 126 -4.48 6.87 12.97
CA ALA A 126 -3.04 6.87 13.21
C ALA A 126 -2.58 8.17 13.90
N ALA A 127 -3.11 9.32 13.50
CA ALA A 127 -2.84 10.60 14.17
C ALA A 127 -3.31 10.58 15.64
N ALA A 128 -4.52 10.07 15.90
CA ALA A 128 -5.02 9.90 17.26
C ALA A 128 -4.14 8.95 18.09
N THR A 129 -3.73 7.81 17.52
CA THR A 129 -2.80 6.88 18.18
C THR A 129 -1.49 7.55 18.54
N ILE A 130 -0.87 8.28 17.61
CA ILE A 130 0.41 8.96 17.87
C ILE A 130 0.26 10.06 18.92
N TYR A 131 -0.83 10.82 18.88
CA TYR A 131 -1.12 11.79 19.93
C TYR A 131 -1.23 11.14 21.31
N CYS A 132 -1.94 10.01 21.43
CA CYS A 132 -2.06 9.29 22.70
C CYS A 132 -0.72 8.73 23.18
N LEU A 133 0.08 8.14 22.28
CA LEU A 133 1.39 7.57 22.62
C LEU A 133 2.41 8.64 23.05
N PHE A 134 2.37 9.80 22.43
CA PHE A 134 3.29 10.91 22.70
C PHE A 134 2.68 12.00 23.59
N TYR A 135 1.53 11.75 24.22
CA TYR A 135 0.75 12.78 24.92
C TYR A 135 1.58 13.55 25.94
N THR A 136 2.29 12.84 26.83
CA THR A 136 3.12 13.46 27.87
C THR A 136 4.28 14.26 27.27
N ALA A 137 4.96 13.71 26.26
CA ALA A 137 6.06 14.39 25.56
C ALA A 137 5.60 15.67 24.85
N ILE A 138 4.43 15.65 24.21
CA ILE A 138 3.83 16.83 23.56
C ILE A 138 3.54 17.91 24.59
N ILE A 139 2.90 17.55 25.71
CA ILE A 139 2.51 18.50 26.75
C ILE A 139 3.74 19.09 27.44
N GLU A 140 4.76 18.28 27.73
CA GLU A 140 6.01 18.74 28.34
C GLU A 140 6.77 19.70 27.41
N PHE A 141 6.97 19.32 26.14
CA PHE A 141 7.65 20.16 25.16
C PHE A 141 6.95 21.51 24.96
N SER A 142 5.63 21.47 24.78
CA SER A 142 4.81 22.64 24.49
C SER A 142 4.47 23.50 25.71
N GLY A 143 4.73 23.02 26.93
CA GLY A 143 4.28 23.68 28.16
C GLY A 143 2.75 23.71 28.28
N GLY A 144 2.08 22.67 27.78
CA GLY A 144 0.62 22.53 27.78
C GLY A 144 -0.12 23.36 26.74
N ARG A 145 0.57 24.05 25.82
CA ARG A 145 -0.06 24.89 24.80
C ARG A 145 0.10 24.30 23.41
N LEU A 146 -0.98 23.79 22.84
CA LEU A 146 -1.00 23.17 21.52
C LEU A 146 -1.02 24.25 20.42
N THR A 147 0.15 24.62 19.89
CA THR A 147 0.27 25.68 18.86
C THR A 147 0.71 25.15 17.50
N VAL A 148 0.34 25.91 16.46
CA VAL A 148 0.63 25.58 15.05
C VAL A 148 1.95 26.19 14.58
N THR A 149 2.27 27.38 15.05
CA THR A 149 3.50 28.11 14.71
C THR A 149 4.25 28.54 15.97
N GLY A 150 5.53 28.90 15.79
CA GLY A 150 6.42 29.30 16.87
C GLY A 150 7.38 28.19 17.33
N PRO A 151 8.30 28.51 18.25
CA PRO A 151 9.43 27.64 18.60
C PRO A 151 9.04 26.35 19.32
N LYS A 152 7.83 26.30 19.89
CA LYS A 152 7.27 25.13 20.58
C LYS A 152 6.03 24.55 19.87
N ALA A 153 5.87 24.86 18.59
CA ALA A 153 4.77 24.33 17.79
C ALA A 153 4.88 22.81 17.65
N THR A 154 3.72 22.15 17.70
CA THR A 154 3.62 20.69 17.66
C THR A 154 2.66 20.18 16.58
N ALA A 155 1.92 21.08 15.92
CA ALA A 155 0.97 20.68 14.88
C ALA A 155 1.67 20.03 13.66
N SER A 156 2.93 20.41 13.40
CA SER A 156 3.76 19.88 12.31
C SER A 156 4.10 18.41 12.46
N ILE A 157 3.90 17.83 13.64
CA ILE A 157 3.99 16.38 13.85
C ILE A 157 2.96 15.65 12.98
N PHE A 158 1.78 16.22 12.81
CA PHE A 158 0.62 15.54 12.23
C PHE A 158 0.40 15.91 10.76
N ALA A 159 0.51 17.18 10.40
CA ALA A 159 0.27 17.70 9.05
C ALA A 159 1.42 18.61 8.61
N THR A 160 1.56 18.85 7.31
CA THR A 160 2.62 19.74 6.79
C THR A 160 2.23 21.21 6.91
N TYR A 161 3.24 22.08 6.99
CA TYR A 161 3.06 23.53 7.05
C TYR A 161 4.14 24.21 6.22
N LEU A 162 3.76 25.26 5.49
CA LEU A 162 4.65 25.97 4.58
C LEU A 162 5.70 26.80 5.38
N PRO A 163 7.01 26.59 5.17
CA PRO A 163 8.06 27.32 5.87
C PRO A 163 8.14 28.77 5.43
N ASP A 164 8.61 29.65 6.32
CA ASP A 164 8.55 31.11 6.16
C ASP A 164 9.21 31.64 4.87
N HIS A 165 10.26 30.97 4.38
CA HIS A 165 10.98 31.34 3.17
C HIS A 165 10.23 31.00 1.86
N SER A 166 9.18 30.18 1.92
CA SER A 166 8.44 29.73 0.74
C SER A 166 7.12 30.49 0.57
N THR A 167 6.57 30.54 -0.64
CA THR A 167 5.26 31.15 -0.94
C THR A 167 4.24 30.07 -1.34
N LEU A 168 2.94 30.37 -1.25
CA LEU A 168 1.89 29.41 -1.62
C LEU A 168 2.06 28.85 -3.04
N TRP A 169 2.38 29.70 -4.02
CA TRP A 169 2.58 29.25 -5.40
C TRP A 169 3.80 28.34 -5.54
N ARG A 170 4.90 28.62 -4.80
CA ARG A 170 6.10 27.77 -4.80
C ARG A 170 5.82 26.43 -4.15
N GLY A 171 5.10 26.43 -3.04
CA GLY A 171 4.67 25.21 -2.37
C GLY A 171 3.72 24.38 -3.24
N PHE A 172 2.82 25.02 -4.00
CA PHE A 172 1.97 24.32 -4.96
C PHE A 172 2.79 23.66 -6.07
N LEU A 173 3.72 24.39 -6.68
CA LEU A 173 4.61 23.85 -7.70
C LEU A 173 5.46 22.68 -7.17
N ASP A 174 5.99 22.82 -5.96
CA ASP A 174 6.77 21.80 -5.27
C ASP A 174 5.93 20.52 -5.07
N GLU A 175 4.73 20.61 -4.50
CA GLU A 175 3.84 19.46 -4.30
C GLU A 175 3.40 18.80 -5.63
N VAL A 176 3.17 19.57 -6.70
CA VAL A 176 2.91 19.02 -8.04
C VAL A 176 4.12 18.22 -8.54
N LEU A 177 5.32 18.79 -8.47
CA LEU A 177 6.54 18.16 -8.98
C LEU A 177 6.91 16.91 -8.19
N VAL A 178 6.93 17.02 -6.86
CA VAL A 178 7.30 15.93 -5.96
C VAL A 178 6.33 14.76 -6.10
N THR A 179 5.02 15.01 -6.18
CA THR A 179 4.02 13.95 -6.40
C THR A 179 4.10 13.36 -7.81
N GLY A 180 4.43 14.17 -8.81
CA GLY A 180 4.65 13.70 -10.18
C GLY A 180 5.84 12.74 -10.28
N LEU A 181 6.95 13.06 -9.62
CA LEU A 181 8.11 12.18 -9.53
C LEU A 181 7.77 10.86 -8.80
N LEU A 182 7.02 10.94 -7.70
CA LEU A 182 6.51 9.76 -7.00
C LEU A 182 5.73 8.85 -7.96
N GLN A 183 4.74 9.39 -8.69
CA GLN A 183 3.89 8.59 -9.57
C GLN A 183 4.66 8.02 -10.78
N LEU A 184 5.54 8.82 -11.39
CA LEU A 184 6.37 8.40 -12.51
C LEU A 184 7.28 7.23 -12.12
N CYS A 185 8.01 7.37 -11.02
CA CYS A 185 8.89 6.32 -10.52
C CYS A 185 8.11 5.09 -10.05
N LEU A 186 6.93 5.27 -9.45
CA LEU A 186 6.08 4.15 -9.04
C LEU A 186 5.62 3.31 -10.24
N PHE A 187 5.29 3.94 -11.37
CA PHE A 187 5.03 3.22 -12.61
C PHE A 187 6.29 2.50 -13.11
N ALA A 188 7.44 3.17 -13.14
CA ALA A 188 8.69 2.53 -13.55
C ALA A 188 9.04 1.29 -12.71
N ILE A 189 8.84 1.33 -11.39
CA ILE A 189 9.12 0.23 -10.46
C ILE A 189 8.17 -0.96 -10.68
N THR A 190 6.93 -0.71 -11.12
CA THR A 190 5.86 -1.71 -11.17
C THR A 190 5.51 -2.18 -12.59
N ASP A 191 6.03 -1.51 -13.62
CA ASP A 191 5.80 -1.88 -15.00
C ASP A 191 6.59 -3.12 -15.40
N LYS A 192 5.87 -4.25 -15.57
CA LYS A 192 6.44 -5.55 -15.92
C LYS A 192 7.08 -5.60 -17.30
N GLU A 193 6.77 -4.65 -18.17
CA GLU A 193 7.28 -4.60 -19.53
C GLU A 193 8.52 -3.70 -19.67
N ASN A 194 8.89 -3.00 -18.59
CA ASN A 194 10.12 -2.21 -18.50
C ASN A 194 11.19 -2.99 -17.71
N ASN A 195 11.95 -2.32 -16.83
CA ASN A 195 12.86 -2.91 -15.85
C ASN A 195 12.30 -2.71 -14.43
N PRO A 196 11.26 -3.48 -14.03
CA PRO A 196 10.64 -3.33 -12.72
C PRO A 196 11.57 -3.83 -11.61
N ALA A 197 11.21 -3.52 -10.36
CA ALA A 197 11.82 -4.19 -9.23
C ALA A 197 11.54 -5.72 -9.28
N LEU A 198 12.49 -6.49 -8.76
CA LEU A 198 12.37 -7.95 -8.66
C LEU A 198 11.09 -8.33 -7.88
N GLN A 199 10.49 -9.46 -8.26
CA GLN A 199 9.31 -9.95 -7.56
C GLN A 199 9.58 -10.16 -6.07
N GLY A 200 8.74 -9.53 -5.23
CA GLY A 200 8.87 -9.55 -3.78
C GLY A 200 9.65 -8.36 -3.21
N THR A 201 10.40 -7.60 -4.02
CA THR A 201 11.19 -6.45 -3.55
C THR A 201 10.55 -5.10 -3.86
N GLN A 202 9.41 -5.07 -4.58
CA GLN A 202 8.72 -3.83 -4.95
C GLN A 202 8.43 -2.94 -3.74
N ALA A 203 7.98 -3.52 -2.63
CA ALA A 203 7.66 -2.78 -1.41
C ALA A 203 8.87 -2.01 -0.86
N LEU A 204 10.05 -2.64 -0.88
CA LEU A 204 11.29 -2.02 -0.40
C LEU A 204 11.71 -0.88 -1.32
N VAL A 205 11.68 -1.10 -2.64
CA VAL A 205 12.07 -0.07 -3.62
C VAL A 205 11.12 1.12 -3.60
N ILE A 206 9.81 0.89 -3.42
CA ILE A 206 8.81 1.97 -3.24
C ILE A 206 9.09 2.77 -1.96
N GLY A 207 9.47 2.10 -0.87
CA GLY A 207 9.87 2.82 0.35
C GLY A 207 11.13 3.64 0.16
N ILE A 208 12.16 3.09 -0.49
CA ILE A 208 13.39 3.81 -0.83
C ILE A 208 13.09 5.03 -1.70
N LEU A 209 12.17 4.93 -2.66
CA LEU A 209 11.72 6.08 -3.45
C LEU A 209 11.21 7.22 -2.56
N VAL A 210 10.38 6.91 -1.56
CA VAL A 210 9.87 7.91 -0.60
C VAL A 210 11.00 8.47 0.28
N VAL A 211 11.96 7.64 0.71
CA VAL A 211 13.17 8.11 1.44
C VAL A 211 13.94 9.12 0.59
N VAL A 212 14.22 8.79 -0.67
CA VAL A 212 15.00 9.64 -1.58
C VAL A 212 14.28 10.96 -1.84
N ILE A 213 12.96 10.92 -2.07
CA ILE A 213 12.16 12.14 -2.21
C ILE A 213 12.27 13.03 -0.96
N GLY A 214 12.12 12.46 0.23
CA GLY A 214 12.22 13.22 1.48
C GLY A 214 13.60 13.88 1.67
N ILE A 215 14.69 13.14 1.41
CA ILE A 215 16.06 13.65 1.55
C ILE A 215 16.34 14.75 0.51
N SER A 216 15.89 14.59 -0.73
CA SER A 216 16.24 15.49 -1.83
C SER A 216 15.31 16.71 -1.95
N LEU A 217 14.03 16.55 -1.65
CA LEU A 217 12.98 17.53 -1.99
C LEU A 217 12.11 17.91 -0.79
N GLY A 218 12.35 17.35 0.39
CA GLY A 218 11.41 17.45 1.49
C GLY A 218 11.39 18.77 2.26
N MET A 219 12.40 19.63 2.13
CA MET A 219 12.55 20.80 3.01
C MET A 219 11.55 21.93 2.74
N ASN A 220 11.03 22.04 1.50
CA ASN A 220 10.24 23.19 1.06
C ASN A 220 8.79 23.13 1.55
N THR A 221 8.25 21.92 1.71
CA THR A 221 6.81 21.67 1.95
C THR A 221 6.57 20.53 2.94
N GLY A 222 7.61 19.77 3.31
CA GLY A 222 7.46 18.54 4.09
C GLY A 222 6.98 17.35 3.26
N TYR A 223 7.09 17.42 1.91
CA TYR A 223 6.78 16.35 0.96
C TYR A 223 5.43 15.67 1.26
N ALA A 224 4.35 16.45 1.32
CA ALA A 224 3.06 15.89 1.71
C ALA A 224 2.64 14.79 0.73
N MET A 225 2.70 15.05 -0.59
CA MET A 225 2.48 14.14 -1.72
C MET A 225 1.16 13.35 -1.74
N ASN A 226 0.35 13.47 -0.69
CA ASN A 226 -0.69 12.54 -0.36
C ASN A 226 -1.77 13.28 0.45
N PRO A 227 -2.93 13.56 -0.15
CA PRO A 227 -4.05 14.19 0.56
C PRO A 227 -4.48 13.41 1.80
N SER A 228 -4.40 12.07 1.76
CA SER A 228 -4.73 11.19 2.89
C SER A 228 -3.71 11.27 4.03
N ARG A 229 -2.48 11.71 3.77
CA ARG A 229 -1.42 11.90 4.79
C ARG A 229 -1.50 13.26 5.49
N ASP A 230 -2.16 14.24 4.88
CA ASP A 230 -2.18 15.61 5.39
C ASP A 230 -3.54 16.01 5.98
N LEU A 231 -4.62 15.87 5.21
CA LEU A 231 -5.93 16.39 5.59
C LEU A 231 -6.54 15.67 6.81
N PRO A 232 -6.53 14.32 6.90
CA PRO A 232 -7.09 13.63 8.06
C PRO A 232 -6.36 13.95 9.38
N PRO A 233 -5.01 13.91 9.47
CA PRO A 233 -4.30 14.34 10.68
C PRO A 233 -4.48 15.83 11.00
N ARG A 234 -4.61 16.69 9.98
CA ARG A 234 -4.95 18.12 10.18
C ARG A 234 -6.33 18.27 10.81
N PHE A 235 -7.31 17.50 10.37
CA PHE A 235 -8.63 17.48 10.97
C PHE A 235 -8.61 16.91 12.40
N PHE A 236 -7.80 15.88 12.64
CA PHE A 236 -7.56 15.39 14.01
C PHE A 236 -7.01 16.49 14.91
N THR A 237 -5.95 17.21 14.51
CA THR A 237 -5.36 18.28 15.33
C THR A 237 -6.31 19.46 15.57
N TYR A 238 -7.18 19.77 14.61
CA TYR A 238 -8.28 20.72 14.81
C TYR A 238 -9.18 20.31 15.99
N ILE A 239 -9.63 19.05 16.00
CA ILE A 239 -10.50 18.50 17.07
C ILE A 239 -9.74 18.39 18.40
N ALA A 240 -8.47 17.98 18.36
CA ALA A 240 -7.66 17.71 19.55
C ALA A 240 -7.19 18.98 20.29
N GLY A 241 -7.48 20.17 19.76
CA GLY A 241 -7.30 21.43 20.49
C GLY A 241 -6.22 22.39 19.95
N TRP A 242 -5.59 22.11 18.80
CA TRP A 242 -4.75 23.11 18.11
C TRP A 242 -5.58 24.23 17.48
N GLY A 243 -6.88 24.02 17.32
CA GLY A 243 -7.85 25.02 16.88
C GLY A 243 -7.77 25.34 15.39
N ILE A 244 -8.53 26.36 14.96
CA ILE A 244 -8.72 26.70 13.53
C ILE A 244 -7.42 27.10 12.82
N GLN A 245 -6.36 27.42 13.57
CA GLN A 245 -5.07 27.81 12.99
C GLN A 245 -4.44 26.71 12.14
N VAL A 246 -4.79 25.43 12.35
CA VAL A 246 -4.31 24.32 11.49
C VAL A 246 -4.77 24.47 10.03
N PHE A 247 -5.83 25.23 9.78
CA PHE A 247 -6.32 25.56 8.43
C PHE A 247 -5.99 26.99 7.99
N ARG A 248 -5.66 27.89 8.92
CA ARG A 248 -5.37 29.31 8.61
C ARG A 248 -3.89 29.64 8.50
N ALA A 249 -3.00 28.75 8.96
CA ALA A 249 -1.56 28.94 8.85
C ALA A 249 -1.13 29.09 7.39
N ARG A 250 -1.00 30.36 6.96
CA ARG A 250 -0.67 30.78 5.59
C ARG A 250 -1.60 30.19 4.52
N ASP A 251 -2.84 29.86 4.90
CA ASP A 251 -3.83 29.16 4.07
C ASP A 251 -3.28 27.93 3.32
N TRP A 252 -2.34 27.20 3.95
CA TRP A 252 -1.61 26.10 3.30
C TRP A 252 -2.44 24.84 3.04
N TRP A 253 -3.45 24.57 3.88
CA TRP A 253 -4.13 23.27 3.97
C TRP A 253 -4.67 22.69 2.66
N TRP A 254 -5.07 23.53 1.70
CA TRP A 254 -5.67 23.08 0.44
C TRP A 254 -4.60 22.65 -0.57
N VAL A 255 -3.36 23.12 -0.44
CA VAL A 255 -2.29 22.79 -1.38
C VAL A 255 -1.94 21.29 -1.33
N PRO A 256 -1.65 20.67 -0.16
CA PRO A 256 -1.46 19.21 -0.05
C PRO A 256 -2.69 18.38 -0.44
N VAL A 257 -3.86 18.99 -0.58
CA VAL A 257 -5.08 18.31 -1.02
C VAL A 257 -5.20 18.34 -2.53
N VAL A 258 -4.91 19.47 -3.18
CA VAL A 258 -5.16 19.67 -4.62
C VAL A 258 -3.92 19.40 -5.47
N ALA A 259 -2.76 19.93 -5.09
CA ALA A 259 -1.53 19.82 -5.87
C ALA A 259 -1.11 18.37 -6.15
N PRO A 260 -1.20 17.44 -5.17
CA PRO A 260 -0.85 16.04 -5.42
C PRO A 260 -1.69 15.35 -6.50
N PHE A 261 -3.00 15.64 -6.62
CA PHE A 261 -3.81 15.05 -7.69
C PHE A 261 -3.31 15.46 -9.07
N LEU A 262 -3.00 16.74 -9.26
CA LEU A 262 -2.44 17.25 -10.51
C LEU A 262 -1.05 16.65 -10.76
N GLY A 263 -0.19 16.66 -9.75
CA GLY A 263 1.16 16.10 -9.81
C GLY A 263 1.17 14.63 -10.22
N ALA A 264 0.43 13.79 -9.49
CA ALA A 264 0.33 12.37 -9.79
C ALA A 264 -0.20 12.13 -11.21
N TYR A 265 -1.29 12.81 -11.61
CA TYR A 265 -1.84 12.65 -12.95
C TYR A 265 -0.82 13.01 -14.05
N LEU A 266 -0.14 14.16 -13.92
CA LEU A 266 0.90 14.57 -14.86
C LEU A 266 2.08 13.59 -14.87
N GLY A 267 2.55 13.14 -13.72
CA GLY A 267 3.64 12.15 -13.62
C GLY A 267 3.29 10.82 -14.31
N GLY A 268 2.05 10.35 -14.13
CA GLY A 268 1.55 9.16 -14.80
C GLY A 268 1.46 9.33 -16.32
N ILE A 269 0.95 10.47 -16.80
CA ILE A 269 0.92 10.80 -18.24
C ILE A 269 2.33 10.88 -18.81
N ILE A 270 3.26 11.55 -18.14
CA ILE A 270 4.66 11.65 -18.58
C ILE A 270 5.28 10.26 -18.70
N TYR A 271 5.08 9.37 -17.72
CA TYR A 271 5.58 8.00 -17.83
C TYR A 271 4.99 7.27 -19.05
N LEU A 272 3.67 7.32 -19.24
CA LEU A 272 3.01 6.63 -20.36
C LEU A 272 3.43 7.18 -21.72
N VAL A 273 3.56 8.49 -21.86
CA VAL A 273 3.93 9.13 -23.13
C VAL A 273 5.41 8.93 -23.45
N PHE A 274 6.31 9.10 -22.48
CA PHE A 274 7.76 9.10 -22.74
C PHE A 274 8.40 7.72 -22.63
N ILE A 275 7.88 6.84 -21.77
CA ILE A 275 8.44 5.50 -21.53
C ILE A 275 7.47 4.44 -22.08
N GLY A 276 6.22 4.45 -21.60
CA GLY A 276 5.24 3.41 -21.94
C GLY A 276 4.96 3.27 -23.44
N SER A 277 4.91 4.38 -24.17
CA SER A 277 4.69 4.38 -25.63
C SER A 277 5.85 3.79 -26.44
N THR A 278 7.05 3.75 -25.85
CA THR A 278 8.27 3.23 -26.50
C THR A 278 8.47 1.73 -26.28
N ILE A 279 7.74 1.15 -25.32
CA ILE A 279 7.83 -0.27 -25.00
C ILE A 279 6.93 -1.05 -25.97
N THR A 280 7.54 -1.90 -26.80
CA THR A 280 6.81 -2.76 -27.72
C THR A 280 6.06 -3.84 -26.96
N ARG A 281 4.75 -3.62 -26.74
CA ARG A 281 3.86 -4.66 -26.22
C ARG A 281 3.68 -5.73 -27.29
N ARG A 282 4.04 -6.98 -27.00
CA ARG A 282 3.55 -8.08 -27.85
C ARG A 282 2.03 -8.02 -27.80
N PRO A 283 1.33 -8.00 -28.95
CA PRO A 283 -0.11 -8.14 -28.92
C PRO A 283 -0.42 -9.43 -28.16
N HIS A 284 -1.21 -9.32 -27.08
CA HIS A 284 -1.80 -10.49 -26.45
C HIS A 284 -2.57 -11.21 -27.56
N ILE A 285 -2.02 -12.31 -28.06
CA ILE A 285 -2.76 -13.20 -28.94
C ILE A 285 -3.99 -13.60 -28.14
N LEU A 286 -5.16 -13.29 -28.70
CA LEU A 286 -6.49 -13.61 -28.18
C LEU A 286 -6.74 -15.14 -28.21
N GLU A 287 -5.77 -15.95 -27.80
CA GLU A 287 -5.82 -17.41 -27.94
C GLU A 287 -6.66 -18.09 -26.83
N ASP A 288 -6.90 -17.44 -25.70
CA ASP A 288 -7.59 -18.09 -24.58
C ASP A 288 -9.13 -17.90 -24.56
N SER A 289 -9.69 -17.06 -25.44
CA SER A 289 -11.16 -16.89 -25.50
C SER A 289 -11.84 -17.81 -26.51
N MET A 290 -11.13 -18.26 -27.56
CA MET A 290 -11.72 -19.12 -28.60
C MET A 290 -11.51 -20.63 -28.35
N MET A 291 -10.53 -21.02 -27.53
CA MET A 291 -10.28 -22.44 -27.20
C MET A 291 -11.12 -23.00 -26.03
N SER A 292 -11.87 -22.14 -25.33
CA SER A 292 -12.75 -22.51 -24.22
C SER A 292 -14.17 -22.90 -24.67
N GLU A 293 -14.66 -22.31 -25.77
CA GLU A 293 -16.02 -22.54 -26.25
C GLU A 293 -16.17 -23.91 -26.95
N ASP A 294 -15.13 -24.37 -27.66
CA ASP A 294 -15.20 -25.56 -28.52
C ASP A 294 -15.06 -26.89 -27.74
N ARG A 295 -14.77 -26.81 -26.43
CA ARG A 295 -14.61 -27.98 -25.55
C ARG A 295 -15.87 -28.33 -24.75
N ARG A 296 -17.00 -27.67 -25.03
CA ARG A 296 -18.30 -27.88 -24.36
C ARG A 296 -19.36 -28.64 -25.18
N ILE A 297 -18.96 -29.36 -26.23
CA ILE A 297 -19.86 -30.31 -26.91
C ILE A 297 -19.51 -31.74 -26.46
N PRO A 298 -20.35 -32.41 -25.65
CA PRO A 298 -20.16 -33.81 -25.33
C PRO A 298 -20.57 -34.66 -26.55
N VAL A 299 -19.58 -35.16 -27.30
CA VAL A 299 -19.82 -36.19 -28.31
C VAL A 299 -20.05 -37.51 -27.58
N LEU A 300 -21.27 -38.04 -27.68
CA LEU A 300 -21.65 -39.35 -27.14
C LEU A 300 -20.78 -40.47 -27.79
N PRO A 301 -20.25 -41.45 -27.03
CA PRO A 301 -19.58 -42.59 -27.64
C PRO A 301 -20.60 -43.51 -28.32
N LYS A 302 -20.44 -43.77 -29.62
CA LYS A 302 -21.13 -44.85 -30.31
C LYS A 302 -20.54 -46.19 -29.85
N THR A 303 -21.37 -47.03 -29.25
CA THR A 303 -21.12 -48.44 -28.94
C THR A 303 -20.73 -49.23 -30.19
N MET A 304 -19.61 -49.97 -30.14
CA MET A 304 -19.29 -51.02 -31.11
C MET A 304 -19.73 -52.40 -30.58
N PRO A 305 -20.25 -53.30 -31.44
CA PRO A 305 -20.47 -54.69 -31.09
C PRO A 305 -19.22 -55.54 -31.39
N ASN A 306 -18.91 -56.46 -30.48
CA ASN A 306 -17.91 -57.52 -30.62
C ASN A 306 -18.34 -58.54 -31.69
N PRO A 307 -17.39 -59.20 -32.42
CA PRO A 307 -17.17 -60.62 -32.11
C PRO A 307 -15.74 -61.18 -32.34
N ALA A 308 -15.42 -62.19 -31.52
CA ALA A 308 -14.75 -63.47 -31.82
C ALA A 308 -13.27 -63.56 -32.30
N THR A 309 -12.45 -64.16 -31.41
CA THR A 309 -11.42 -65.22 -31.60
C THR A 309 -10.39 -65.15 -32.74
N THR A 310 -9.10 -65.06 -32.38
CA THR A 310 -8.05 -66.09 -32.58
C THR A 310 -6.67 -65.59 -32.10
N SER A 311 -5.92 -66.46 -31.44
CA SER A 311 -4.48 -66.36 -31.09
C SER A 311 -3.65 -67.27 -32.02
N PRO A 312 -2.32 -67.45 -31.91
CA PRO A 312 -1.23 -66.69 -31.23
C PRO A 312 -0.03 -66.38 -32.18
N LEU A 313 1.02 -65.70 -31.68
CA LEU A 313 2.47 -66.05 -31.81
C LEU A 313 3.39 -64.89 -31.33
N THR A 314 4.39 -65.25 -30.53
CA THR A 314 5.51 -64.49 -29.91
C THR A 314 6.77 -64.51 -30.81
N PRO A 315 8.00 -64.05 -30.42
CA PRO A 315 8.51 -62.89 -29.62
C PRO A 315 9.75 -62.19 -30.29
N VAL A 316 10.55 -61.45 -29.49
CA VAL A 316 12.02 -61.12 -29.57
C VAL A 316 12.32 -59.60 -29.68
N SER A 317 12.77 -58.92 -28.60
CA SER A 317 14.16 -58.59 -28.17
C SER A 317 14.90 -57.67 -29.18
N VAL A 318 15.58 -56.58 -28.81
CA VAL A 318 16.87 -56.49 -28.07
C VAL A 318 17.15 -55.03 -27.67
N SER A 319 17.74 -54.79 -26.50
CA SER A 319 18.59 -53.61 -26.20
C SER A 319 20.05 -54.04 -26.15
N PRO A 320 21.02 -53.13 -26.40
CA PRO A 320 22.05 -52.95 -25.38
C PRO A 320 22.53 -51.50 -25.17
N THR A 321 22.72 -51.18 -23.90
CA THR A 321 23.57 -50.15 -23.26
C THR A 321 25.05 -50.23 -23.62
N VAL A 322 25.81 -49.10 -23.63
CA VAL A 322 27.21 -48.97 -23.10
C VAL A 322 27.62 -47.49 -22.81
N ARG A 323 27.77 -47.15 -21.52
CA ARG A 323 28.86 -46.46 -20.72
C ARG A 323 29.52 -45.12 -21.15
N THR A 324 29.42 -44.02 -20.35
CA THR A 324 30.35 -43.41 -19.30
C THR A 324 31.70 -42.86 -19.83
N VAL A 325 32.22 -41.65 -19.54
CA VAL A 325 32.65 -40.99 -18.26
C VAL A 325 32.93 -39.46 -18.48
N ALA A 326 32.93 -38.66 -17.40
CA ALA A 326 33.03 -37.19 -17.19
C ALA A 326 34.47 -36.58 -17.21
N PRO A 327 34.79 -35.44 -16.53
CA PRO A 327 34.39 -34.01 -16.65
C PRO A 327 35.61 -33.07 -16.93
N LEU A 328 35.40 -31.76 -17.14
CA LEU A 328 36.49 -30.75 -17.06
C LEU A 328 36.02 -29.45 -16.37
N SER A 329 36.86 -29.07 -15.40
CA SER A 329 36.95 -27.98 -14.41
C SER A 329 36.72 -26.52 -14.82
N ASP A 330 36.17 -25.76 -13.84
CA ASP A 330 36.06 -24.29 -13.64
C ASP A 330 37.41 -23.52 -13.60
N PRO A 331 37.50 -22.18 -13.31
CA PRO A 331 36.53 -21.06 -13.31
C PRO A 331 37.03 -19.79 -14.08
N ILE A 332 36.14 -18.82 -14.32
CA ILE A 332 36.51 -17.45 -14.76
C ILE A 332 36.43 -16.48 -13.58
N LEU A 333 37.53 -15.75 -13.37
CA LEU A 333 37.77 -14.70 -12.38
C LEU A 333 36.88 -13.46 -12.59
N LEU A 334 36.33 -12.95 -11.48
CA LEU A 334 35.81 -11.59 -11.34
C LEU A 334 36.86 -10.74 -10.64
N GLU A 335 37.40 -9.74 -11.33
CA GLU A 335 38.07 -8.59 -10.72
C GLU A 335 37.19 -7.33 -10.82
N GLN A 336 37.06 -6.65 -9.68
CA GLN A 336 36.84 -5.21 -9.49
C GLN A 336 35.59 -4.58 -10.13
N PHE A 337 34.53 -4.38 -9.32
CA PHE A 337 34.05 -3.10 -8.80
C PHE A 337 32.98 -3.34 -7.72
#